data_AF-X1SA94-F1
#
_entry.id   AF-X1SA94-F1
#
_cell.length_a   1.000
_cell.length_b   1.000
_cell.length_c   1.000
_cell.angle_alpha   90.00
_cell.angle_beta   90.00
_cell.angle_gamma   90.00
#
_symmetry.space_group_name_H-M   'P 1'
#
loop_
_entity.id
_entity.type
_entity.pdbx_description
1 polymer ?
#
loop_
_entity_poly.entity_id
_entity_poly.type
_entity_poly.pdbx_seq_one_letter_code
_entity_poly.pdbx_strand_id
1 'polypeptide(L)'
;FAAGAKFFQTQAIYDVGAFTKFMDRAQRFNVPILAGIIPLKSAGMARFMNRNVAGVFVPDTLIDKMAKAEDKVQVGMEIAAGLIKELKDMCQGVHIMPIGWEKKVPAMLDAAGL
;
A
#
# COMPACT_ATOMS: atom_id res chain seq x y z
N PHE A 1 18.66 5.14 -17.49
CA PHE A 1 17.23 5.56 -17.46
C PHE A 1 16.79 6.08 -18.82
N ALA A 2 17.00 5.29 -19.87
CA ALA A 2 17.17 5.78 -21.24
C ALA A 2 15.88 6.16 -22.01
N ALA A 3 14.70 5.73 -21.54
CA ALA A 3 13.42 5.96 -22.24
C ALA A 3 12.60 7.16 -21.72
N GLY A 4 13.09 7.91 -20.73
CA GLY A 4 12.49 9.19 -20.30
C GLY A 4 11.51 9.15 -19.12
N ALA A 5 11.33 8.01 -18.45
CA ALA A 5 10.51 7.93 -17.23
C ALA A 5 10.98 8.93 -16.15
N LYS A 6 10.02 9.64 -15.55
CA LYS A 6 10.27 10.70 -14.55
C LYS A 6 9.91 10.31 -13.13
N PHE A 7 9.16 9.22 -12.95
CA PHE A 7 8.84 8.63 -11.66
C PHE A 7 8.44 7.17 -11.87
N PHE A 8 8.35 6.42 -10.77
CA PHE A 8 7.75 5.10 -10.74
C PHE A 8 6.61 5.05 -9.73
N GLN A 9 5.63 4.21 -10.01
CA GLN A 9 4.61 3.79 -9.05
C GLN A 9 4.80 2.29 -8.81
N THR A 10 4.73 1.86 -7.55
CA THR A 10 4.82 0.44 -7.23
C THR A 10 3.46 -0.24 -7.33
N GLN A 11 3.47 -1.58 -7.31
CA GLN A 11 2.28 -2.35 -6.92
C GLN A 11 1.91 -2.08 -5.44
N ALA A 12 0.76 -2.61 -5.02
CA ALA A 12 0.31 -2.47 -3.64
C ALA A 12 1.30 -3.06 -2.63
N ILE A 13 1.68 -2.26 -1.65
CA ILE A 13 2.63 -2.63 -0.60
C ILE A 13 1.88 -3.01 0.67
N TYR A 14 2.19 -4.20 1.20
CA TYR A 14 1.68 -4.68 2.51
C TYR A 14 2.80 -5.18 3.43
N ASP A 15 4.04 -5.21 2.93
CA ASP A 15 5.24 -5.60 3.66
C ASP A 15 6.25 -4.46 3.56
N VAL A 16 6.40 -3.72 4.66
CA VAL A 16 7.30 -2.57 4.74
C VAL A 16 8.75 -2.99 4.61
N GLY A 17 9.14 -4.14 5.16
CA GLY A 17 10.51 -4.66 5.06
C GLY A 17 10.89 -5.03 3.63
N ALA A 18 9.96 -5.59 2.87
CA ALA A 18 10.14 -5.83 1.44
C ALA A 18 10.29 -4.50 0.66
N PHE A 19 9.49 -3.49 1.01
CA PHE A 19 9.58 -2.17 0.39
C PHE A 19 10.90 -1.46 0.70
N THR A 20 11.39 -1.51 1.94
CA THR A 20 12.70 -0.95 2.31
C THR A 20 13.81 -1.54 1.45
N LYS A 21 13.88 -2.88 1.33
CA LYS A 21 14.86 -3.57 0.47
C LYS A 21 14.72 -3.21 -1.00
N PHE A 22 13.50 -2.93 -1.47
CA PHE A 22 13.26 -2.44 -2.82
C PHE A 22 13.82 -1.03 -3.00
N MET A 23 13.55 -0.11 -2.06
CA MET A 23 14.05 1.26 -2.11
C MET A 23 15.59 1.32 -2.10
N ASP A 24 16.25 0.48 -1.30
CA ASP A 24 17.72 0.36 -1.28
C ASP A 24 18.31 0.05 -2.65
N ARG A 25 17.58 -0.70 -3.48
CA ARG A 25 17.98 -1.05 -4.85
C ARG A 25 17.50 -0.02 -5.86
N ALA A 26 16.35 0.60 -5.63
CA ALA A 26 15.70 1.50 -6.57
C ALA A 26 16.28 2.92 -6.53
N GLN A 27 16.90 3.34 -5.41
CA GLN A 27 17.55 4.64 -5.27
C GLN A 27 18.58 4.95 -6.37
N ARG A 28 19.23 3.92 -6.95
CA ARG A 28 20.17 4.07 -8.08
C ARG A 28 19.55 4.66 -9.33
N PHE A 29 18.21 4.68 -9.41
CA PHE A 29 17.47 5.21 -10.54
C PHE A 29 17.28 6.73 -10.46
N ASN A 30 17.50 7.33 -9.28
CA ASN A 30 17.44 8.76 -9.02
C ASN A 30 16.19 9.45 -9.60
N VAL A 31 15.04 8.79 -9.50
CA VAL A 31 13.72 9.33 -9.86
C VAL A 31 12.75 9.07 -8.71
N PRO A 32 11.75 9.95 -8.50
CA PRO A 32 10.72 9.76 -7.49
C PRO A 32 10.01 8.41 -7.59
N ILE A 33 9.74 7.81 -6.44
CA ILE A 33 8.95 6.58 -6.33
C ILE A 33 7.71 6.88 -5.49
N LEU A 34 6.56 6.46 -6.01
CA LEU A 34 5.26 6.53 -5.35
C LEU A 34 4.89 5.13 -4.84
N ALA A 35 4.71 4.99 -3.53
CA ALA A 35 4.28 3.73 -2.93
C ALA A 35 2.79 3.47 -3.22
N GLY A 36 2.50 2.33 -3.84
CA GLY A 36 1.14 1.91 -4.17
C GLY A 36 0.37 1.44 -2.93
N ILE A 37 -0.82 1.99 -2.71
CA ILE A 37 -1.69 1.65 -1.58
C ILE A 37 -3.06 1.23 -2.10
N ILE A 38 -3.49 0.01 -1.75
CA ILE A 38 -4.86 -0.49 -1.94
C ILE A 38 -5.44 -0.82 -0.57
N PRO A 39 -6.49 -0.12 -0.09
CA PRO A 39 -7.16 -0.47 1.16
C PRO A 39 -7.81 -1.86 1.08
N LEU A 40 -7.52 -2.72 2.05
CA LEU A 40 -8.12 -4.04 2.12
C LEU A 40 -9.57 -3.94 2.60
N LYS A 41 -10.50 -4.48 1.83
CA LYS A 41 -11.93 -4.46 2.18
C LYS A 41 -12.41 -5.73 2.89
N SER A 42 -11.65 -6.81 2.76
CA SER A 42 -11.93 -8.08 3.43
C SER A 42 -10.71 -9.02 3.38
N ALA A 43 -10.72 -10.04 4.23
CA ALA A 43 -9.76 -11.14 4.14
C ALA A 43 -9.88 -11.91 2.81
N GLY A 44 -11.08 -11.96 2.22
CA GLY A 44 -11.31 -12.56 0.90
C GLY A 44 -10.57 -11.81 -0.20
N MET A 45 -10.64 -10.48 -0.18
CA MET A 45 -9.90 -9.61 -1.10
C MET A 45 -8.38 -9.80 -0.92
N ALA A 46 -7.88 -9.81 0.31
CA ALA A 46 -6.46 -10.02 0.57
C ALA A 46 -5.96 -11.37 0.03
N ARG A 47 -6.70 -12.46 0.27
CA ARG A 47 -6.40 -13.78 -0.30
C ARG A 47 -6.51 -13.81 -1.83
N PHE A 48 -7.44 -13.07 -2.41
CA PHE A 48 -7.56 -12.94 -3.86
C PHE A 48 -6.32 -12.23 -4.44
N MET A 49 -5.83 -11.17 -3.79
CA MET A 49 -4.63 -10.45 -4.22
C MET A 49 -3.41 -11.37 -4.26
N ASN A 50 -3.17 -12.16 -3.21
CA ASN A 50 -2.06 -13.13 -3.20
C ASN A 50 -2.11 -14.16 -4.32
N ARG A 51 -3.31 -14.59 -4.73
CA ARG A 51 -3.47 -15.63 -5.76
C ARG A 51 -3.47 -15.09 -7.19
N ASN A 52 -3.96 -13.86 -7.39
CA ASN A 52 -4.32 -13.38 -8.73
C ASN A 52 -3.58 -12.12 -9.15
N VAL A 53 -2.92 -11.41 -8.23
CA VAL A 53 -2.22 -10.16 -8.55
C VAL A 53 -0.72 -10.41 -8.48
N ALA A 54 -0.09 -10.54 -9.65
CA ALA A 54 1.33 -10.79 -9.75
C ALA A 54 2.16 -9.69 -9.07
N GLY A 55 3.12 -10.09 -8.25
CA GLY A 55 4.00 -9.17 -7.52
C GLY A 55 3.38 -8.52 -6.28
N VAL A 56 2.15 -8.88 -5.90
CA VAL A 56 1.54 -8.48 -4.63
C VAL A 56 1.60 -9.63 -3.63
N PHE A 57 1.96 -9.29 -2.40
CA PHE A 57 1.93 -10.20 -1.26
C PHE A 57 1.33 -9.47 -0.05
N VAL A 58 0.23 -10.00 0.47
CA VAL A 58 -0.43 -9.58 1.71
C VAL A 58 -0.05 -10.59 2.79
N PRO A 59 0.63 -10.16 3.87
CA PRO A 59 0.98 -11.03 4.99
C PRO A 59 -0.24 -11.66 5.66
N ASP A 60 -0.09 -12.89 6.15
CA ASP A 60 -1.15 -13.62 6.86
C ASP A 60 -1.65 -12.85 8.09
N THR A 61 -0.79 -12.08 8.75
CA THR A 61 -1.17 -11.23 9.89
C THR A 61 -2.23 -10.19 9.51
N LEU A 62 -2.14 -9.58 8.32
CA LEU A 62 -3.13 -8.63 7.82
C LEU A 62 -4.40 -9.36 7.35
N ILE A 63 -4.27 -10.53 6.75
CA ILE A 63 -5.41 -11.38 6.35
C ILE A 63 -6.23 -11.76 7.59
N ASP A 64 -5.55 -12.20 8.66
CA ASP A 64 -6.17 -12.58 9.93
C ASP A 64 -6.78 -11.38 10.63
N LYS A 65 -6.09 -10.23 10.65
CA LYS A 65 -6.66 -8.97 11.17
C LYS A 65 -7.97 -8.63 10.46
N MET A 66 -8.01 -8.74 9.14
CA MET A 66 -9.22 -8.51 8.35
C MET A 66 -10.29 -9.59 8.53
N ALA A 67 -9.92 -10.83 8.87
CA ALA A 67 -10.86 -11.93 9.09
C ALA A 67 -11.57 -11.80 10.44
N LYS A 68 -10.86 -11.32 11.46
CA LYS A 68 -11.36 -11.11 12.83
C LYS A 68 -12.05 -9.76 13.03
N ALA A 69 -11.97 -8.85 12.05
CA ALA A 69 -12.55 -7.52 12.13
C ALA A 69 -14.09 -7.57 12.19
N GLU A 70 -14.66 -6.98 13.24
CA GLU A 70 -16.09 -6.67 13.33
C GLU A 70 -16.45 -5.57 12.33
N ASP A 71 -15.72 -4.45 12.36
CA ASP A 71 -15.78 -3.41 11.34
C ASP A 71 -14.60 -3.52 10.35
N LYS A 72 -14.87 -4.17 9.22
CA LYS A 72 -13.90 -4.34 8.13
C LYS A 72 -13.54 -3.03 7.44
N VAL A 73 -14.43 -2.05 7.45
CA VAL A 73 -14.15 -0.74 6.85
C VAL A 73 -13.13 -0.02 7.69
N GLN A 74 -13.37 0.07 9.00
CA GLN A 74 -12.46 0.69 9.94
C GLN A 74 -11.08 0.01 9.91
N VAL A 75 -11.03 -1.31 10.06
CA VAL A 75 -9.75 -2.05 10.07
C VAL A 75 -8.99 -1.92 8.75
N GLY A 76 -9.70 -1.94 7.60
CA GLY A 76 -9.07 -1.73 6.30
C GLY A 76 -8.45 -0.34 6.15
N MET A 77 -9.13 0.68 6.67
CA MET A 77 -8.65 2.07 6.71
C MET A 77 -7.45 2.22 7.64
N GLU A 78 -7.48 1.61 8.83
CA GLU A 78 -6.36 1.61 9.78
C GLU A 78 -5.11 0.95 9.19
N ILE A 79 -5.26 -0.19 8.50
CA ILE A 79 -4.14 -0.87 7.83
C ILE A 79 -3.54 0.06 6.76
N ALA A 80 -4.36 0.66 5.90
CA ALA A 80 -3.88 1.54 4.85
C ALA A 80 -3.20 2.79 5.41
N ALA A 81 -3.79 3.45 6.42
CA ALA A 81 -3.20 4.60 7.07
C ALA A 81 -1.89 4.26 7.80
N GLY A 82 -1.81 3.10 8.46
CA GLY A 82 -0.59 2.60 9.08
C GLY A 82 0.53 2.38 8.08
N LEU A 83 0.23 1.73 6.95
CA LEU A 83 1.18 1.56 5.86
C LEU A 83 1.67 2.91 5.31
N ILE A 84 0.77 3.88 5.09
CA ILE A 84 1.16 5.22 4.62
C ILE A 84 2.14 5.87 5.61
N LYS A 85 1.89 5.77 6.93
CA LYS A 85 2.80 6.30 7.96
C LYS A 85 4.18 5.67 7.89
N GLU A 86 4.24 4.34 7.83
CA GLU A 86 5.52 3.62 7.81
C GLU A 86 6.32 3.86 6.52
N LEU A 87 5.63 4.09 5.40
CA LEU A 87 6.27 4.28 4.09
C LEU A 87 6.63 5.75 3.79
N LYS A 88 6.07 6.71 4.54
CA LYS A 88 6.19 8.16 4.27
C LYS A 88 7.63 8.63 4.09
N ASP A 89 8.53 8.20 4.97
CA ASP A 89 9.93 8.66 4.96
C ASP A 89 10.82 7.83 4.00
N MET A 90 10.26 6.80 3.37
CA MET A 90 10.97 5.89 2.47
C MET A 90 10.77 6.25 0.99
N CYS A 91 9.79 7.09 0.65
CA CYS A 91 9.41 7.38 -0.73
C CYS A 91 8.92 8.83 -0.90
N GLN A 92 8.72 9.27 -2.14
CA GLN A 92 8.41 10.68 -2.43
C GLN A 92 6.89 10.96 -2.44
N GLY A 93 6.07 9.92 -2.26
CA GLY A 93 4.63 10.05 -2.18
C GLY A 93 3.93 8.69 -2.23
N VAL A 94 2.60 8.72 -2.19
CA VAL A 94 1.75 7.53 -2.27
C VAL A 94 0.83 7.61 -3.48
N HIS A 95 0.63 6.49 -4.16
CA HIS A 95 -0.38 6.30 -5.19
C HIS A 95 -1.52 5.47 -4.61
N ILE A 96 -2.64 6.12 -4.31
CA ILE A 96 -3.80 5.47 -3.69
C ILE A 96 -4.75 4.96 -4.77
N MET A 97 -5.04 3.66 -4.71
CA MET A 97 -6.01 2.98 -5.55
C MET A 97 -7.20 2.57 -4.66
N PRO A 98 -8.27 3.39 -4.56
CA PRO A 98 -9.31 3.22 -3.55
C PRO A 98 -10.32 2.11 -3.88
N ILE A 99 -10.40 1.66 -5.14
CA ILE A 99 -11.30 0.60 -5.63
C ILE A 99 -12.76 0.84 -5.17
N GLY A 100 -13.38 2.00 -5.41
CA GLY A 100 -14.75 2.27 -4.96
C GLY A 100 -14.86 2.82 -3.52
N TRP A 101 -13.74 3.19 -2.89
CA TRP A 101 -13.70 3.91 -1.59
C TRP A 101 -13.19 5.36 -1.75
N GLU A 102 -13.43 6.00 -2.88
CA GLU A 102 -12.92 7.34 -3.21
C GLU A 102 -13.29 8.38 -2.13
N LYS A 103 -14.53 8.32 -1.63
CA LYS A 103 -15.02 9.22 -0.56
C LYS A 103 -14.32 9.01 0.80
N LYS A 104 -13.61 7.90 1.00
CA LYS A 104 -12.89 7.62 2.24
C LYS A 104 -11.43 8.07 2.19
N VAL A 105 -10.89 8.40 1.01
CA VAL A 105 -9.49 8.78 0.85
C VAL A 105 -9.09 9.96 1.76
N PRO A 106 -9.88 11.05 1.91
CA PRO A 106 -9.53 12.12 2.83
C PRO A 106 -9.33 11.64 4.28
N ALA A 107 -10.30 10.91 4.83
CA ALA A 107 -10.22 10.37 6.18
C ALA A 107 -9.05 9.38 6.36
N MET A 108 -8.66 8.67 5.30
CA MET A 108 -7.49 7.79 5.32
C MET A 108 -6.18 8.57 5.45
N LEU A 109 -6.07 9.69 4.72
CA LEU A 109 -4.91 10.58 4.77
C LEU A 109 -4.83 11.30 6.13
N ASP A 110 -5.96 11.79 6.64
CA ASP A 110 -6.06 12.37 7.99
C ASP A 110 -5.57 11.37 9.05
N ALA A 111 -6.05 10.12 8.98
CA ALA A 111 -5.63 9.05 9.88
C ALA A 111 -4.13 8.70 9.72
N ALA A 112 -3.56 8.93 8.54
CA ALA A 112 -2.14 8.80 8.24
C ALA A 112 -1.30 10.00 8.74
N GLY A 113 -1.93 11.10 9.17
CA GLY A 113 -1.24 12.33 9.59
C GLY A 113 -0.66 13.11 8.40
N LEU A 114 -1.38 13.10 7.27
CA LEU A 114 -1.07 13.88 6.06
C LEU A 114 -2.09 14.98 5.84
#